data_AF-A0A8T5ZPY1-F1
#
_entry.id   AF-A0A8T5ZPY1-F1
#
_cell.length_a   1.000
_cell.length_b   1.000
_cell.length_c   1.000
_cell.angle_alpha   90.00
_cell.angle_beta   90.00
_cell.angle_gamma   90.00
#
_symmetry.space_group_name_H-M   'P 1'
#
loop_
_entity.id
_entity.type
_entity.pdbx_description
1 polymer ?
#
loop_
_entity_poly.entity_id
_entity_poly.type
_entity_poly.pdbx_seq_one_letter_code
_entity_poly.pdbx_strand_id
1 'polypeptide(L)'
;MAMFGLPHWQLKSTSTESGVVAPDERLPFAQTAIMGVQHAVAMFGATVLMPILMGLDPNLSILMSGIGTLLFFFITGGRVPSYLGSSAAFVGVVIAATGFNGQGINPNISIALGGIIACGLVYTVIGLVVMKIGTRW
;
A
#
# COMPACT_ATOMS: atom_id res chain seq x y z
N MET A 1 23.32 4.56 6.19
CA MET A 1 22.57 5.76 6.63
C MET A 1 22.32 6.62 5.39
N ALA A 2 21.32 6.28 4.58
CA ALA A 2 21.07 7.01 3.32
C ALA A 2 20.09 8.14 3.61
N MET A 3 20.66 9.34 3.51
CA MET A 3 20.11 10.69 3.57
C MET A 3 18.74 10.83 2.88
N PHE A 4 17.83 11.57 3.53
CA PHE A 4 16.53 12.05 3.04
C PHE A 4 16.67 12.91 1.76
N GLY A 5 17.03 12.29 0.64
CA GLY A 5 16.99 12.90 -0.69
C GLY A 5 15.93 12.22 -1.52
N LEU A 6 14.88 12.95 -1.90
CA LEU A 6 13.97 12.47 -2.95
C LEU A 6 14.79 12.19 -4.22
N PRO A 7 14.49 11.14 -4.99
CA PRO A 7 15.17 10.87 -6.25
C PRO A 7 15.03 12.06 -7.18
N HIS A 8 16.10 12.44 -7.89
CA HIS A 8 15.93 13.35 -9.01
C HIS A 8 15.25 12.56 -10.14
N TRP A 9 13.94 12.75 -10.35
CA TRP A 9 13.30 12.07 -11.46
C TRP A 9 13.66 12.73 -12.78
N GLN A 10 14.36 11.99 -13.66
CA GLN A 10 14.73 12.49 -14.97
C GLN A 10 13.49 12.58 -15.86
N LEU A 11 13.31 13.72 -16.53
CA LEU A 11 12.20 13.93 -17.45
C LEU A 11 12.48 13.16 -18.74
N LYS A 12 11.63 12.19 -19.06
CA LYS A 12 11.65 11.48 -20.35
C LYS A 12 10.60 12.09 -21.26
N SER A 13 11.01 12.62 -22.41
CA SER A 13 10.07 13.04 -23.45
C SER A 13 9.49 11.80 -24.13
N THR A 14 8.19 11.79 -24.39
CA THR A 14 7.43 10.70 -25.05
C THR A 14 7.92 10.34 -26.47
N SER A 15 9.04 10.91 -26.93
CA SER A 15 9.57 10.86 -28.30
C SER A 15 10.76 9.92 -28.49
N THR A 16 11.20 9.17 -27.46
CA THR A 16 12.33 8.23 -27.57
C THR A 16 11.85 6.77 -27.52
N GLU A 17 12.39 5.96 -28.42
CA GLU A 17 11.91 4.67 -28.98
C GLU A 17 11.62 3.49 -28.03
N SER A 18 11.58 3.66 -26.71
CA SER A 18 11.18 2.59 -25.78
C SER A 18 10.07 3.07 -24.84
N GLY A 19 8.87 2.50 -24.99
CA GLY A 19 7.68 2.81 -24.17
C GLY A 19 7.77 2.37 -22.70
N VAL A 20 8.97 2.15 -22.17
CA VAL A 20 9.23 1.73 -20.79
C VAL A 20 9.75 2.93 -20.00
N VAL A 21 9.09 3.23 -18.87
CA VAL A 21 9.48 4.28 -17.93
C VAL A 21 10.09 3.61 -16.70
N ALA A 22 11.35 3.91 -16.40
CA ALA A 22 12.05 3.38 -15.23
C ALA A 22 11.62 4.10 -13.94
N PRO A 23 11.84 3.51 -12.75
CA PRO A 23 11.47 4.13 -11.46
C PRO A 23 12.14 5.49 -11.16
N ASP A 24 13.30 5.74 -11.77
CA ASP A 24 14.06 6.99 -11.70
C ASP A 24 13.69 8.01 -12.79
N GLU A 25 12.79 7.64 -13.70
CA GLU A 25 12.26 8.48 -14.76
C GLU A 25 10.85 8.98 -14.42
N ARG A 26 10.48 10.14 -14.96
CA ARG A 26 9.09 10.62 -14.94
C ARG A 26 8.67 11.15 -16.31
N LEU A 27 7.40 10.94 -16.62
CA LEU A 27 6.74 11.54 -17.78
C LEU A 27 6.44 13.03 -17.51
N PRO A 28 6.03 13.80 -18.53
CA PRO A 28 5.42 15.10 -18.32
C PRO A 28 4.33 15.04 -17.24
N PHE A 29 4.21 16.10 -16.44
CA PHE A 29 3.35 16.12 -15.25
C PHE A 29 1.91 15.68 -15.54
N ALA A 30 1.32 16.15 -16.66
CA ALA A 30 -0.04 15.78 -17.04
C ALA A 30 -0.19 14.27 -17.31
N GLN A 31 0.76 13.66 -18.02
CA GLN A 31 0.75 12.22 -18.28
C GLN A 31 0.98 11.43 -16.99
N THR A 32 1.91 11.86 -16.14
CA THR A 32 2.16 11.23 -14.83
C THR A 32 0.92 11.27 -13.96
N ALA A 33 0.18 12.39 -13.94
CA ALA A 33 -1.06 12.51 -13.20
C ALA A 33 -2.13 11.52 -13.71
N ILE A 34 -2.30 11.40 -15.04
CA ILE A 34 -3.23 10.45 -15.65
C ILE A 34 -2.87 9.00 -15.29
N MET A 35 -1.58 8.63 -15.39
CA MET A 35 -1.10 7.30 -15.01
C MET A 35 -1.36 7.01 -13.52
N GLY A 36 -1.17 8.01 -12.66
CA GLY A 36 -1.49 7.91 -11.23
C GLY A 36 -2.98 7.66 -10.98
N VAL A 37 -3.86 8.36 -11.68
CA VAL A 37 -5.32 8.13 -11.61
C VAL A 37 -5.67 6.73 -12.09
N GLN A 38 -5.10 6.28 -13.21
CA GLN A 38 -5.32 4.91 -13.70
C GLN A 38 -4.89 3.86 -12.67
N HIS A 39 -3.74 4.07 -12.02
CA HIS A 39 -3.27 3.17 -10.97
C HIS A 39 -4.20 3.17 -9.75
N ALA A 40 -4.66 4.34 -9.30
CA ALA A 40 -5.60 4.45 -8.19
C ALA A 40 -6.93 3.74 -8.49
N VAL A 41 -7.46 3.90 -9.70
CA VAL A 41 -8.68 3.20 -10.15
C VAL A 41 -8.45 1.68 -10.22
N ALA A 42 -7.29 1.24 -10.70
CA ALA A 42 -6.95 -0.19 -10.74
C ALA A 42 -6.89 -0.82 -9.34
N MET A 43 -6.33 -0.11 -8.35
CA MET A 43 -6.21 -0.59 -6.97
C MET A 43 -7.51 -0.43 -6.14
N PHE A 44 -8.45 0.37 -6.61
CA PHE A 44 -9.71 0.65 -5.91
C PHE A 44 -10.52 -0.62 -5.62
N GLY A 45 -10.61 -1.53 -6.59
CA GLY A 45 -11.43 -2.73 -6.48
C GLY A 45 -11.08 -3.58 -5.24
N ALA A 46 -9.79 -3.91 -5.07
CA ALA A 46 -9.34 -4.66 -3.89
C ALA A 46 -9.43 -3.83 -2.60
N THR A 47 -9.13 -2.53 -2.70
CA THR A 47 -9.09 -1.63 -1.54
C THR A 47 -10.48 -1.37 -0.95
N VAL A 48 -11.55 -1.49 -1.74
CA VAL A 48 -12.95 -1.35 -1.28
C VAL A 48 -13.62 -2.68 -1.00
N LEU A 49 -13.42 -3.67 -1.87
CA LEU A 49 -14.08 -4.97 -1.74
C LEU A 49 -13.67 -5.69 -0.44
N MET A 50 -12.37 -5.70 -0.12
CA MET A 50 -11.88 -6.43 1.05
C MET A 50 -12.38 -5.86 2.38
N PRO A 51 -12.36 -4.53 2.63
CA PRO A 51 -12.99 -3.95 3.81
C PRO A 51 -14.47 -4.23 3.94
N ILE A 52 -15.23 -4.18 2.84
CA ILE A 52 -16.67 -4.51 2.87
C ILE A 52 -16.88 -5.95 3.34
N LEU A 53 -16.08 -6.90 2.84
CA LEU A 53 -16.13 -8.30 3.27
C LEU A 53 -15.75 -8.50 4.75
N MET A 54 -14.89 -7.63 5.29
CA MET A 54 -14.49 -7.63 6.70
C MET A 54 -15.48 -6.89 7.62
N GLY A 55 -16.45 -6.17 7.06
CA GLY A 55 -17.36 -5.28 7.80
C GLY A 55 -16.71 -3.98 8.29
N LEU A 56 -15.64 -3.54 7.60
CA LEU A 56 -14.93 -2.27 7.80
C LEU A 56 -15.52 -1.15 6.95
N ASP A 57 -15.34 0.10 7.38
CA ASP A 57 -15.71 1.26 6.57
C ASP A 57 -14.78 1.39 5.34
N PRO A 58 -15.33 1.35 4.11
CA PRO A 58 -14.52 1.40 2.89
C PRO A 58 -13.89 2.78 2.66
N ASN A 59 -14.54 3.87 3.08
CA ASN A 59 -14.00 5.22 2.92
C ASN A 59 -12.77 5.42 3.80
N LEU A 60 -12.84 4.96 5.05
CA LEU A 60 -11.70 4.95 5.96
C LEU A 60 -10.56 4.08 5.42
N SER A 61 -10.89 2.94 4.84
CA SER A 61 -9.89 2.03 4.26
C SER A 61 -9.17 2.64 3.06
N ILE A 62 -9.89 3.32 2.15
CA ILE A 62 -9.29 4.07 1.03
C ILE A 62 -8.39 5.19 1.58
N LEU A 63 -8.86 5.95 2.57
CA LEU A 63 -8.09 7.03 3.17
C LEU A 63 -6.78 6.52 3.79
N MET A 64 -6.85 5.44 4.59
CA MET A 64 -5.68 4.83 5.22
C MET A 64 -4.74 4.19 4.20
N SER A 65 -5.26 3.61 3.12
CA SER A 65 -4.47 3.11 1.99
C SER A 65 -3.67 4.23 1.31
N GLY A 66 -4.30 5.39 1.08
CA GLY A 66 -3.63 6.57 0.54
C GLY A 66 -2.54 7.11 1.48
N ILE A 67 -2.86 7.28 2.77
CA ILE A 67 -1.89 7.72 3.78
C ILE A 67 -0.73 6.73 3.92
N GLY A 68 -1.02 5.44 3.96
CA GLY A 68 -0.01 4.39 4.02
C GLY A 68 0.92 4.43 2.82
N THR A 69 0.37 4.59 1.62
CA THR A 69 1.14 4.72 0.37
C THR A 69 2.09 5.92 0.42
N LEU A 70 1.62 7.08 0.87
CA LEU A 70 2.45 8.28 1.04
C LEU A 70 3.54 8.07 2.11
N LEU A 71 3.19 7.44 3.23
CA LEU A 71 4.15 7.14 4.30
C LEU A 71 5.24 6.18 3.83
N PHE A 72 4.86 5.11 3.11
CA PHE A 72 5.80 4.16 2.52
C PHE A 72 6.72 4.82 1.51
N PHE A 73 6.17 5.68 0.66
CA PHE A 73 6.95 6.43 -0.30
C PHE A 73 7.97 7.35 0.39
N PHE A 74 7.58 8.00 1.49
CA PHE A 74 8.49 8.83 2.29
C PHE A 74 9.57 8.02 2.99
N ILE A 75 9.22 6.90 3.63
CA ILE A 75 10.15 6.02 4.34
C ILE A 75 11.17 5.37 3.38
N THR A 76 10.74 5.00 2.17
CA THR A 76 11.63 4.43 1.14
C THR A 76 12.42 5.48 0.36
N GLY A 77 12.22 6.77 0.67
CA GLY A 77 12.90 7.87 -0.02
C GLY A 77 12.55 7.93 -1.51
N GLY A 78 11.31 7.62 -1.88
CA GLY A 78 10.80 7.67 -3.25
C GLY A 78 11.41 6.67 -4.24
N ARG A 79 12.22 5.71 -3.77
CA ARG A 79 12.93 4.74 -4.63
C ARG A 79 12.06 3.56 -5.06
N VAL A 80 11.03 3.23 -4.27
CA VAL A 80 10.18 2.06 -4.51
C VAL A 80 8.77 2.52 -4.87
N PRO A 81 8.34 2.36 -6.13
CA PRO A 81 6.98 2.70 -6.55
C PRO A 81 6.03 1.59 -6.10
N SER A 82 5.40 1.75 -4.94
CA SER A 82 4.43 0.78 -4.40
C SER A 82 3.18 1.47 -3.89
N TYR A 83 2.03 0.85 -4.13
CA TYR A 83 0.74 1.22 -3.58
C TYR A 83 0.31 0.20 -2.52
N LEU A 84 -0.20 0.68 -1.39
CA LEU A 84 -0.61 -0.15 -0.26
C LEU A 84 -2.13 -0.35 -0.27
N GLY A 85 -2.60 -1.48 -0.80
CA GLY A 85 -4.02 -1.85 -0.83
C GLY A 85 -4.46 -2.75 0.34
N SER A 86 -5.77 -2.99 0.43
CA SER A 86 -6.36 -3.91 1.41
C SER A 86 -6.00 -5.36 1.10
N SER A 87 -5.52 -6.10 2.10
CA SER A 87 -5.05 -7.49 1.92
C SER A 87 -6.18 -8.51 2.07
N ALA A 88 -6.40 -9.31 1.03
CA ALA A 88 -7.39 -10.39 1.02
C ALA A 88 -7.08 -11.50 2.06
N ALA A 89 -5.80 -11.65 2.45
CA ALA A 89 -5.39 -12.65 3.44
C ALA A 89 -6.02 -12.44 4.82
N PHE A 90 -6.40 -11.19 5.15
CA PHE A 90 -7.03 -10.88 6.44
C PHE A 90 -8.53 -11.16 6.45
N VAL A 91 -9.19 -11.40 5.31
CA VAL A 91 -10.66 -11.54 5.25
C VAL A 91 -11.11 -12.73 6.11
N GLY A 92 -10.50 -13.90 5.88
CA GLY A 92 -10.83 -15.11 6.64
C GLY A 92 -10.48 -14.98 8.12
N VAL A 93 -9.35 -14.35 8.45
CA VAL A 93 -8.90 -14.15 9.84
C VAL A 93 -9.84 -13.22 10.59
N VAL A 94 -10.25 -12.11 9.97
CA VAL A 94 -11.19 -11.16 10.57
C VAL A 94 -12.54 -11.83 10.79
N ILE A 95 -13.09 -12.50 9.79
CA ILE A 95 -14.37 -13.22 9.90
C ILE A 95 -14.32 -14.26 11.03
N ALA A 96 -13.25 -15.06 11.09
CA ALA A 96 -13.07 -16.08 12.13
C ALA A 96 -12.90 -15.46 13.53
N ALA A 97 -12.16 -14.36 13.66
CA ALA A 97 -11.90 -13.72 14.94
C ALA A 97 -13.11 -12.96 15.51
N THR A 98 -13.95 -12.39 14.64
CA THR A 98 -15.10 -11.58 15.08
C THR A 98 -16.44 -12.32 15.02
N GLY A 99 -16.48 -13.52 14.44
CA GLY A 99 -17.71 -14.26 14.18
C GLY A 99 -18.64 -13.55 13.20
N PHE A 100 -18.06 -12.81 12.24
CA PHE A 100 -18.84 -11.94 11.35
C PHE A 100 -19.55 -12.75 10.26
N ASN A 101 -20.87 -12.62 10.16
CA ASN A 101 -21.69 -13.37 9.21
C ASN A 101 -21.73 -12.76 7.79
N GLY A 102 -20.88 -11.77 7.49
CA GLY A 102 -20.81 -11.17 6.16
C GLY A 102 -21.89 -10.12 5.86
N GLN A 103 -22.64 -9.65 6.86
CA GLN A 103 -23.70 -8.65 6.69
C GLN A 103 -23.56 -7.49 7.67
N GLY A 104 -23.52 -6.26 7.14
CA GLY A 104 -23.50 -5.03 7.92
C GLY A 104 -22.11 -4.61 8.44
N ILE A 105 -22.08 -3.68 9.39
CA ILE A 105 -20.85 -3.24 10.06
C ILE A 105 -20.53 -4.24 11.17
N ASN A 106 -19.27 -4.66 11.28
CA ASN A 106 -18.83 -5.65 12.25
C ASN A 106 -18.77 -5.05 13.66
N PRO A 107 -19.60 -5.50 14.63
CA PRO A 107 -19.62 -4.92 15.98
C PRO A 107 -18.38 -5.28 16.81
N ASN A 108 -17.66 -6.35 16.46
CA ASN A 108 -16.48 -6.84 17.18
C ASN A 108 -15.16 -6.47 16.47
N ILE A 109 -15.19 -5.45 15.61
CA ILE A 109 -14.03 -5.05 14.79
C ILE A 109 -12.80 -4.69 15.63
N SER A 110 -13.00 -4.21 16.86
CA SER A 110 -11.91 -3.83 17.78
C SER A 110 -10.95 -4.99 18.06
N ILE A 111 -11.47 -6.22 18.16
CA ILE A 111 -10.67 -7.43 18.39
C ILE A 111 -9.81 -7.74 17.15
N ALA A 112 -10.41 -7.65 15.96
CA ALA A 112 -9.71 -7.83 14.70
C ALA A 112 -8.64 -6.75 14.48
N LEU A 113 -8.93 -5.49 14.80
CA LEU A 113 -7.98 -4.38 14.70
C LEU A 113 -6.77 -4.59 15.62
N GLY A 114 -6.97 -5.07 16.85
CA GLY A 114 -5.87 -5.44 17.75
C GLY A 114 -4.96 -6.51 17.13
N GLY A 115 -5.54 -7.53 16.51
CA GLY A 115 -4.80 -8.56 15.77
C GLY A 115 -4.02 -7.99 14.57
N ILE A 116 -4.65 -7.11 13.78
CA ILE A 116 -4.01 -6.45 12.62
C ILE A 116 -2.80 -5.60 13.07
N ILE A 117 -2.95 -4.85 14.18
CA ILE A 117 -1.84 -4.06 14.75
C ILE A 117 -0.69 -4.98 15.19
N ALA A 118 -1.00 -6.11 15.86
CA ALA A 118 0.01 -7.08 16.26
C ALA A 118 0.74 -7.69 15.04
N CYS A 119 0.02 -8.02 13.95
CA CYS A 119 0.64 -8.45 12.69
C CYS A 119 1.58 -7.37 12.11
N GLY A 120 1.18 -6.10 12.15
CA GLY A 120 2.02 -4.97 11.73
C GLY A 120 3.31 -4.85 12.55
N LEU A 121 3.23 -5.06 13.86
CA LEU A 121 4.42 -5.12 14.74
C LEU A 121 5.34 -6.28 14.34
N VAL A 122 4.79 -7.47 14.11
CA VAL A 122 5.56 -8.64 13.67
C VAL A 122 6.28 -8.35 12.34
N TYR A 123 5.60 -7.72 11.37
CA TYR A 123 6.22 -7.32 10.10
C TYR A 123 7.34 -6.29 10.30
N THR A 124 7.17 -5.36 11.24
CA THR A 124 8.21 -4.39 11.60
C THR A 124 9.42 -5.09 12.19
N VAL A 125 9.22 -6.04 13.11
CA VAL A 125 10.31 -6.83 13.71
C VAL A 125 11.03 -7.65 12.65
N ILE A 126 10.31 -8.34 11.77
CA ILE A 126 10.91 -9.09 10.65
C ILE A 126 11.72 -8.14 9.76
N GLY A 127 11.18 -6.96 9.43
CA GLY A 127 11.88 -5.94 8.67
C GLY A 127 13.21 -5.51 9.33
N LEU A 128 13.20 -5.25 10.64
CA LEU A 128 14.41 -4.91 11.40
C LEU A 128 15.43 -6.05 11.42
N VAL A 129 14.97 -7.30 11.54
CA VAL A 129 15.84 -8.48 11.48
C VAL A 129 16.51 -8.59 10.11
N VAL A 130 15.74 -8.46 9.03
CA VAL A 130 16.27 -8.47 7.65
C VAL A 130 17.25 -7.32 7.42
N MET A 131 16.97 -6.13 7.94
CA MET A 131 17.90 -5.00 7.88
C MET A 131 19.22 -5.27 8.59
N LYS A 132 19.20 -6.01 9.71
CA LYS A 132 20.40 -6.35 10.50
C LYS A 132 21.23 -7.48 9.88
N ILE A 133 20.58 -8.51 9.37
CA ILE A 133 21.25 -9.69 8.78
C ILE A 133 21.76 -9.36 7.35
N GLY A 134 21.07 -8.46 6.65
CA GLY A 134 21.34 -8.12 5.26
C GLY A 134 20.75 -9.13 4.29
N THR A 135 20.82 -8.82 3.00
CA THR A 135 20.22 -9.62 1.90
C THR A 135 21.20 -10.62 1.28
N ARG A 136 22.27 -11.01 2.00
CA ARG A 136 23.37 -11.85 1.49
C ARG A 136 23.21 -13.35 1.74
N TRP A 137 22.02 -13.76 2.17
CA TRP A 137 21.56 -15.15 2.16
C TRP A 137 21.30 -15.67 0.75
#